data_AF-A0A1X1BXX3-F1
#
_entry.id   AF-A0A1X1BXX3-F1
#
_cell.length_a   1.000
_cell.length_b   1.000
_cell.length_c   1.000
_cell.angle_alpha   90.00
_cell.angle_beta   90.00
_cell.angle_gamma   90.00
#
_symmetry.space_group_name_H-M   'P 1'
#
loop_
_entity.id
_entity.type
_entity.pdbx_description
1 polymer ?
#
loop_
_entity_poly.entity_id
_entity_poly.type
_entity_poly.pdbx_seq_one_letter_code
_entity_poly.pdbx_strand_id
1 'polypeptide(L)'
;MTLKIYRFAKKMLSAGDRDLLKYRIKLASKLYRDEGLKAVYSRLQSAYRNNNSGDYSHNSASSLVEDEVVFDGRGALLEAWLKTDYNKASVKVNEQSHYVPKALDSLENVELPVKVIAYYLPQFHPFQENNEWWGEGFTEWTNVTKARPQYLGHQQPRLPGELGFYDLRLPQVMRQQIDLAKQYGVNGFCFHHYWFGGKRLMETPVQNFLKDKTLDIEFCLCWANENWTRRWDGLENDVLIAQNHSPEDDIAFLDDIMPALKDERYIKVDGKPLLILYRASSLPDAKETGKRWRAHAQKNGLPGLYLVVVNAFDVSSPEPYDFDAIVEFPPHQIGAKDITETITPLNKKFQWSCLRL
;
A
#
# COMPACT_ATOMS: atom_id res chain seq x y z
N MET A 1 10.39 18.42 -12.30
CA MET A 1 10.52 19.84 -12.74
C MET A 1 11.34 20.00 -14.02
N THR A 2 12.41 19.22 -14.17
CA THR A 2 13.35 19.24 -15.30
C THR A 2 12.69 18.96 -16.66
N LEU A 3 11.71 18.05 -16.73
CA LEU A 3 11.11 17.64 -18.01
C LEU A 3 10.15 18.67 -18.64
N LYS A 4 9.54 19.55 -17.85
CA LYS A 4 8.59 20.56 -18.34
C LYS A 4 9.30 21.82 -18.83
N ILE A 5 10.35 22.26 -18.13
CA ILE A 5 11.27 23.31 -18.61
C ILE A 5 12.01 22.82 -19.87
N TYR A 6 12.42 21.55 -19.89
CA TYR A 6 13.05 20.92 -21.06
C TYR A 6 12.14 20.87 -22.29
N ARG A 7 10.85 20.51 -22.13
CA ARG A 7 9.88 20.51 -23.24
C ARG A 7 9.51 21.92 -23.71
N PHE A 8 9.52 22.92 -22.83
CA PHE A 8 9.28 24.33 -23.17
C PHE A 8 10.48 24.93 -23.94
N ALA A 9 11.71 24.68 -23.48
CA ALA A 9 12.93 25.10 -24.17
C ALA A 9 13.13 24.39 -25.53
N LYS A 10 12.72 23.12 -25.65
CA LYS A 10 12.77 22.34 -26.90
C LYS A 10 11.79 22.83 -27.97
N LYS A 11 10.70 23.53 -27.59
CA LYS A 11 9.68 24.04 -28.52
C LYS A 11 10.04 25.38 -29.17
N MET A 12 11.10 26.04 -28.71
CA MET A 12 11.45 27.42 -29.08
C MET A 12 12.66 27.53 -30.03
N LEU A 13 13.23 26.43 -30.54
CA LEU A 13 14.46 26.46 -31.35
C LEU A 13 14.43 25.43 -32.50
N SER A 14 14.88 25.84 -33.69
CA SER A 14 15.09 24.97 -34.85
C SER A 14 16.33 24.08 -34.67
N ALA A 15 16.37 22.97 -35.42
CA ALA A 15 17.33 21.89 -35.23
C ALA A 15 18.76 22.31 -35.63
N GLY A 16 19.63 22.53 -34.64
CA GLY A 16 21.05 22.76 -34.88
C GLY A 16 21.94 22.75 -33.63
N ASP A 17 21.45 23.23 -32.48
CA ASP A 17 22.37 23.67 -31.42
C ASP A 17 22.12 23.03 -30.03
N ARG A 18 22.55 21.77 -29.86
CA ARG A 18 22.41 21.05 -28.56
C ARG A 18 23.37 21.54 -27.46
N ASP A 19 24.54 22.07 -27.81
CA ASP A 19 25.54 22.51 -26.81
C ASP A 19 25.21 23.90 -26.23
N LEU A 20 24.62 24.77 -27.05
CA LEU A 20 24.03 26.04 -26.62
C LEU A 20 22.89 25.86 -25.61
N LEU A 21 22.13 24.77 -25.72
CA LEU A 21 21.03 24.46 -24.77
C LEU A 21 21.56 24.18 -23.37
N LYS A 22 22.63 23.38 -23.25
CA LYS A 22 23.27 23.09 -21.95
C LYS A 22 23.87 24.34 -21.34
N TYR A 23 24.54 25.18 -22.14
CA TYR A 23 25.11 26.45 -21.69
C TYR A 23 24.03 27.41 -21.17
N ARG A 24 22.93 27.57 -21.91
CA ARG A 24 21.81 28.47 -21.54
C ARG A 24 21.02 27.99 -20.32
N ILE A 25 20.83 26.68 -20.16
CA ILE A 25 20.23 26.10 -18.95
C ILE A 25 21.12 26.37 -17.74
N LYS A 26 22.44 26.20 -17.89
CA LYS A 26 23.41 26.46 -16.83
C LYS A 26 23.46 27.94 -16.45
N LEU A 27 23.39 28.83 -17.44
CA LEU A 27 23.35 30.29 -17.25
C LEU A 27 22.06 30.75 -16.57
N ALA A 28 20.89 30.26 -17.00
CA ALA A 28 19.61 30.57 -16.36
C ALA A 28 19.53 30.04 -14.93
N SER A 29 20.08 28.85 -14.69
CA SER A 29 20.17 28.26 -13.35
C SER A 29 21.13 29.04 -12.44
N LYS A 30 22.21 29.60 -12.99
CA LYS A 30 23.15 30.45 -12.27
C LYS A 30 22.54 31.82 -11.94
N LEU A 31 21.96 32.50 -12.93
CA LEU A 31 21.27 33.78 -12.74
C LEU A 31 20.10 33.68 -11.76
N TYR A 32 19.38 32.54 -11.74
CA TYR A 32 18.34 32.29 -10.77
C TYR A 32 18.86 32.18 -9.34
N ARG A 33 20.02 31.52 -9.15
CA ARG A 33 20.67 31.42 -7.84
C ARG A 33 21.22 32.75 -7.36
N ASP A 34 21.78 33.53 -8.27
CA ASP A 34 22.54 34.73 -7.91
C ASP A 34 21.65 35.99 -7.81
N GLU A 35 20.58 36.10 -8.61
CA GLU A 35 19.80 37.33 -8.76
C GLU A 35 18.26 37.14 -8.64
N GLY A 36 17.79 35.91 -8.47
CA GLY A 36 16.36 35.60 -8.27
C GLY A 36 15.47 35.66 -9.52
N LEU A 37 14.21 35.25 -9.37
CA LEU A 37 13.28 34.98 -10.48
C LEU A 37 12.96 36.22 -11.33
N LYS A 38 12.80 37.40 -10.70
CA LYS A 38 12.48 38.66 -11.40
C LYS A 38 13.60 39.09 -12.37
N ALA A 39 14.87 38.93 -11.97
CA ALA A 39 16.02 39.27 -12.80
C ALA A 39 16.18 38.33 -14.00
N VAL A 40 15.96 37.03 -13.78
CA VAL A 40 15.97 36.01 -14.85
C VAL A 40 14.87 36.27 -15.86
N TYR A 41 13.66 36.59 -15.41
CA TYR A 41 12.52 36.85 -16.28
C TYR A 41 12.70 38.13 -17.11
N SER A 42 13.18 39.21 -16.48
CA SER A 42 13.45 40.49 -17.15
C SER A 42 14.55 40.37 -18.22
N ARG A 43 15.66 39.67 -17.91
CA ARG A 43 16.77 39.47 -18.86
C ARG A 43 16.38 38.53 -20.02
N LEU A 44 15.57 37.51 -19.76
CA LEU A 44 15.04 36.64 -20.82
C LEU A 44 14.04 37.37 -21.72
N GLN A 45 13.20 38.25 -21.17
CA GLN A 45 12.32 39.13 -21.97
C GLN A 45 13.13 40.12 -22.83
N SER A 46 14.19 40.72 -22.28
CA SER A 46 15.07 41.64 -23.03
C SER A 46 15.80 40.93 -24.18
N ALA A 47 16.31 39.72 -23.95
CA ALA A 47 16.97 38.93 -24.98
C ALA A 47 16.01 38.45 -26.08
N TYR A 48 14.74 38.21 -25.74
CA TYR A 48 13.72 37.80 -26.69
C TYR A 48 13.18 38.97 -27.53
N ARG A 49 13.08 40.17 -26.95
CA ARG A 49 12.74 41.40 -27.70
C ARG A 49 13.81 41.76 -28.72
N ASN A 50 15.10 41.66 -28.36
CA ASN A 50 16.20 41.99 -29.27
C ASN A 50 16.35 41.02 -30.47
N ASN A 51 15.79 39.81 -30.39
CA ASN A 51 15.81 38.84 -31.49
C ASN A 51 14.63 39.00 -32.47
N ASN A 52 13.64 39.85 -32.17
CA ASN A 52 12.42 39.99 -32.97
C ASN A 52 12.11 41.43 -33.42
N SER A 53 13.02 42.38 -33.24
CA SER A 53 12.87 43.73 -33.77
C SER A 53 14.05 44.06 -34.68
N GLY A 54 13.85 43.82 -35.97
CA GLY A 54 14.37 44.75 -36.96
C GLY A 54 13.66 46.09 -36.77
N ASP A 55 14.47 47.10 -36.50
CA ASP A 55 14.20 48.53 -36.65
C ASP A 55 13.80 49.40 -35.45
N TYR A 56 14.37 50.61 -35.47
CA TYR A 56 14.53 51.61 -34.42
C TYR A 56 13.26 52.43 -34.11
N SER A 57 13.06 52.86 -32.85
CA SER A 57 13.05 54.29 -32.44
C SER A 57 12.49 54.59 -31.02
N HIS A 58 13.27 55.41 -30.31
CA HIS A 58 13.05 56.41 -29.24
C HIS A 58 11.89 56.42 -28.20
N ASN A 59 12.35 56.52 -26.93
CA ASN A 59 11.94 57.41 -25.80
C ASN A 59 10.44 57.50 -25.39
N SER A 60 10.02 57.31 -24.13
CA SER A 60 10.34 58.17 -22.99
C SER A 60 9.62 57.71 -21.70
N ALA A 61 10.28 58.02 -20.58
CA ALA A 61 9.88 58.23 -19.17
C ALA A 61 8.55 57.72 -18.55
N SER A 62 8.73 57.20 -17.32
CA SER A 62 8.00 57.50 -16.07
C SER A 62 6.54 57.03 -15.92
N SER A 63 6.31 56.07 -15.02
CA SER A 63 5.85 56.34 -13.64
C SER A 63 5.49 55.03 -12.93
N LEU A 64 5.80 54.99 -11.63
CA LEU A 64 5.40 53.96 -10.68
C LEU A 64 3.91 54.12 -10.39
N VAL A 65 3.13 53.05 -10.57
CA VAL A 65 1.83 52.89 -9.94
C VAL A 65 1.80 51.49 -9.34
N GLU A 66 1.75 51.46 -8.01
CA GLU A 66 1.34 50.30 -7.23
C GLU A 66 -0.14 50.05 -7.51
N ASP A 67 -0.46 48.96 -8.20
CA ASP A 67 -1.83 48.48 -8.29
C ASP A 67 -1.96 47.14 -7.57
N GLU A 68 -2.90 47.13 -6.64
CA GLU A 68 -3.34 46.03 -5.79
C GLU A 68 -3.64 44.76 -6.58
N VAL A 69 -3.06 43.63 -6.15
CA VAL A 69 -3.38 42.32 -6.74
C VAL A 69 -4.65 41.78 -6.10
N VAL A 70 -5.76 41.89 -6.82
CA VAL A 70 -7.00 41.16 -6.57
C VAL A 70 -6.75 39.66 -6.80
N PHE A 71 -6.94 38.86 -5.76
CA PHE A 71 -6.80 37.40 -5.79
C PHE A 71 -8.11 36.74 -6.25
N ASP A 72 -8.17 36.35 -7.52
CA ASP A 72 -9.15 35.38 -8.00
C ASP A 72 -8.50 34.38 -8.99
N GLY A 73 -8.77 33.09 -8.78
CA GLY A 73 -8.48 32.03 -9.73
C GLY A 73 -7.24 31.17 -9.45
N ARG A 74 -7.21 30.02 -10.16
CA ARG A 74 -6.22 28.90 -10.14
C ARG A 74 -4.75 29.27 -9.93
N GLY A 75 -4.33 30.49 -10.23
CA GLY A 75 -2.98 30.99 -9.98
C GLY A 75 -2.61 31.02 -8.51
N ALA A 76 -3.54 31.40 -7.62
CA ALA A 76 -3.30 31.44 -6.17
C ALA A 76 -3.06 30.04 -5.58
N LEU A 77 -3.81 29.04 -6.07
CA LEU A 77 -3.64 27.64 -5.69
C LEU A 77 -2.31 27.06 -6.20
N LEU A 78 -1.90 27.44 -7.40
CA LEU A 78 -0.62 27.02 -7.97
C LEU A 78 0.56 27.69 -7.25
N GLU A 79 0.46 28.97 -6.91
CA GLU A 79 1.44 29.67 -6.08
C GLU A 79 1.54 29.09 -4.68
N ALA A 80 0.40 28.79 -4.03
CA ALA A 80 0.38 28.17 -2.71
C ALA A 80 1.03 26.78 -2.76
N TRP A 81 0.71 25.96 -3.78
CA TRP A 81 1.34 24.65 -3.99
C TRP A 81 2.84 24.78 -4.24
N LEU A 82 3.28 25.69 -5.12
CA LEU A 82 4.68 25.92 -5.43
C LEU A 82 5.47 26.49 -4.25
N LYS A 83 4.92 27.43 -3.47
CA LYS A 83 5.55 27.94 -2.25
C LYS A 83 5.66 26.86 -1.19
N THR A 84 4.64 26.02 -1.04
CA THR A 84 4.65 24.91 -0.06
C THR A 84 5.66 23.83 -0.45
N ASP A 85 5.70 23.41 -1.72
CA ASP A 85 6.65 22.39 -2.20
C ASP A 85 8.08 22.92 -2.31
N TYR A 86 8.27 24.21 -2.64
CA TYR A 86 9.59 24.84 -2.67
C TYR A 86 10.16 25.06 -1.27
N ASN A 87 9.33 25.50 -0.31
CA ASN A 87 9.75 25.61 1.10
C ASN A 87 10.02 24.22 1.71
N LYS A 88 9.26 23.20 1.33
CA LYS A 88 9.53 21.81 1.73
C LYS A 88 10.80 21.23 1.11
N ALA A 89 11.13 21.56 -0.14
CA ALA A 89 12.31 21.04 -0.83
C ALA A 89 13.62 21.77 -0.46
N SER A 90 13.53 22.97 0.12
CA SER A 90 14.69 23.79 0.51
C SER A 90 15.10 23.62 1.97
N VAL A 91 14.28 22.98 2.79
CA VAL A 91 14.63 22.56 4.16
C VAL A 91 15.17 21.13 4.10
N LYS A 92 16.48 21.03 4.32
CA LYS A 92 17.31 19.86 4.64
C LYS A 92 16.73 18.47 4.32
N VAL A 93 17.46 17.77 3.45
CA VAL A 93 17.52 16.31 3.27
C VAL A 93 17.51 15.58 4.63
N ASN A 94 16.32 15.26 5.15
CA ASN A 94 15.97 14.04 5.89
C ASN A 94 14.55 14.02 6.48
N GLU A 95 13.78 15.12 6.44
CA GLU A 95 12.42 15.13 7.01
C GLU A 95 11.31 14.66 6.03
N GLN A 96 11.65 14.39 4.76
CA GLN A 96 10.69 13.97 3.72
C GLN A 96 10.66 12.47 3.41
N SER A 97 11.34 11.64 4.19
CA SER A 97 11.00 10.23 4.18
C SER A 97 9.62 10.09 4.83
N HIS A 98 8.56 9.93 4.04
CA HIS A 98 7.24 9.53 4.56
C HIS A 98 7.27 8.13 5.21
N TYR A 99 8.43 7.48 5.20
CA TYR A 99 8.74 6.27 5.92
C TYR A 99 9.46 6.65 7.22
N VAL A 100 9.12 5.94 8.29
CA VAL A 100 9.99 5.91 9.46
C VAL A 100 11.33 5.36 8.99
N PRO A 101 12.46 6.07 9.20
CA PRO A 101 13.78 5.54 8.88
C PRO A 101 13.96 4.17 9.52
N LYS A 102 14.65 3.26 8.83
CA LYS A 102 14.96 1.95 9.42
C LYS A 102 15.68 2.17 10.76
N ALA A 103 15.17 1.52 11.79
CA ALA A 103 15.74 1.54 13.12
C ALA A 103 17.18 1.00 13.06
N LEU A 104 18.08 1.55 13.88
CA LEU A 104 19.44 1.03 14.02
C LEU A 104 19.54 0.04 15.19
N ASP A 105 18.63 0.16 16.14
CA ASP A 105 18.37 -0.77 17.22
C ASP A 105 17.50 -1.94 16.75
N SER A 106 17.50 -3.00 17.57
CA SER A 106 16.75 -4.21 17.34
C SER A 106 16.05 -4.62 18.63
N LEU A 107 14.77 -4.94 18.51
CA LEU A 107 13.97 -5.56 19.58
C LEU A 107 14.06 -7.10 19.53
N GLU A 108 14.95 -7.65 18.71
CA GLU A 108 15.17 -9.09 18.67
C GLU A 108 15.65 -9.60 20.04
N ASN A 109 15.01 -10.65 20.54
CA ASN A 109 15.21 -11.22 21.89
C ASN A 109 14.75 -10.33 23.05
N VAL A 110 14.05 -9.23 22.80
CA VAL A 110 13.37 -8.46 23.85
C VAL A 110 12.01 -9.10 24.13
N GLU A 111 11.77 -9.48 25.39
CA GLU A 111 10.46 -9.98 25.82
C GLU A 111 9.49 -8.80 25.97
N LEU A 112 8.51 -8.74 25.07
CA LEU A 112 7.45 -7.72 25.09
C LEU A 112 6.24 -8.22 25.89
N PRO A 113 5.51 -7.33 26.58
CA PRO A 113 4.33 -7.71 27.36
C PRO A 113 3.16 -8.22 26.51
N VAL A 114 3.22 -8.01 25.19
CA VAL A 114 2.24 -8.47 24.21
C VAL A 114 2.97 -9.13 23.04
N LYS A 115 2.39 -10.21 22.52
CA LYS A 115 2.85 -10.81 21.26
C LYS A 115 2.21 -10.08 20.09
N VAL A 116 3.03 -9.56 19.18
CA VAL A 116 2.57 -8.86 17.98
C VAL A 116 2.54 -9.83 16.81
N ILE A 117 1.38 -10.00 16.19
CA ILE A 117 1.18 -10.82 14.99
C ILE A 117 0.77 -9.90 13.84
N ALA A 118 1.50 -9.95 12.73
CA ALA A 118 1.17 -9.15 11.54
C ALA A 118 0.41 -10.00 10.52
N TYR A 119 -0.71 -9.49 10.00
CA TYR A 119 -1.36 -10.07 8.82
C TYR A 119 -0.40 -10.05 7.63
N TYR A 120 -0.32 -11.17 6.93
CA TYR A 120 0.58 -11.39 5.82
C TYR A 120 -0.20 -11.78 4.56
N LEU A 121 -0.12 -10.94 3.54
CA LEU A 121 -0.74 -11.17 2.24
C LEU A 121 0.24 -11.89 1.29
N PRO A 122 -0.02 -13.13 0.85
CA PRO A 122 0.90 -13.87 -0.01
C PRO A 122 0.89 -13.45 -1.49
N GLN A 123 0.22 -12.36 -1.89
CA GLN A 123 -0.08 -12.02 -3.30
C GLN A 123 1.05 -11.32 -4.08
N PHE A 124 2.14 -10.89 -3.45
CA PHE A 124 3.24 -10.15 -4.12
C PHE A 124 4.17 -11.05 -4.97
N HIS A 125 3.58 -11.89 -5.80
CA HIS A 125 4.23 -12.70 -6.83
C HIS A 125 3.24 -13.04 -7.96
N PRO A 126 3.72 -13.24 -9.20
CA PRO A 126 2.86 -13.71 -10.29
C PRO A 126 2.52 -15.19 -10.11
N PHE A 127 1.29 -15.56 -10.42
CA PHE A 127 0.82 -16.94 -10.50
C PHE A 127 -0.24 -17.07 -11.60
N GLN A 128 -0.55 -18.30 -11.99
CA GLN A 128 -1.30 -18.61 -13.21
C GLN A 128 -2.64 -17.85 -13.27
N GLU A 129 -3.50 -18.02 -12.27
CA GLU A 129 -4.84 -17.45 -12.31
C GLU A 129 -4.80 -15.91 -12.29
N ASN A 130 -3.89 -15.31 -11.52
CA ASN A 130 -3.73 -13.86 -11.53
C ASN A 130 -3.30 -13.34 -12.91
N ASN A 131 -2.41 -14.05 -13.60
CA ASN A 131 -2.01 -13.69 -14.96
C ASN A 131 -3.20 -13.79 -15.94
N GLU A 132 -4.01 -14.84 -15.82
CA GLU A 132 -5.21 -15.05 -16.64
C GLU A 132 -6.28 -13.98 -16.38
N TRP A 133 -6.44 -13.54 -15.13
CA TRP A 133 -7.50 -12.60 -14.73
C TRP A 133 -7.13 -11.13 -14.91
N TRP A 134 -5.85 -10.79 -14.68
CA TRP A 134 -5.40 -9.40 -14.57
C TRP A 134 -4.32 -9.00 -15.59
N GLY A 135 -3.84 -9.97 -16.36
CA GLY A 135 -2.80 -9.80 -17.37
C GLY A 135 -1.44 -10.35 -16.92
N GLU A 136 -0.61 -10.68 -17.90
CA GLU A 136 0.68 -11.33 -17.69
C GLU A 136 1.58 -10.58 -16.73
N GLY A 137 2.12 -11.29 -15.72
CA GLY A 137 3.02 -10.76 -14.71
C GLY A 137 2.35 -9.93 -13.61
N PHE A 138 1.03 -10.05 -13.44
CA PHE A 138 0.31 -9.29 -12.42
C PHE A 138 0.77 -9.64 -10.99
N THR A 139 0.97 -8.59 -10.19
CA THR A 139 1.17 -8.64 -8.74
C THR A 139 0.51 -7.41 -8.11
N GLU A 140 0.31 -7.39 -6.79
CA GLU A 140 -0.21 -6.19 -6.11
C GLU A 140 0.68 -4.95 -6.27
N TRP A 141 1.96 -5.11 -6.63
CA TRP A 141 2.80 -3.97 -7.01
C TRP A 141 2.24 -3.18 -8.20
N THR A 142 1.53 -3.85 -9.12
CA THR A 142 0.84 -3.19 -10.22
C THR A 142 -0.24 -2.23 -9.71
N ASN A 143 -0.96 -2.59 -8.65
CA ASN A 143 -1.98 -1.71 -8.04
C ASN A 143 -1.33 -0.58 -7.24
N VAL A 144 -0.31 -0.90 -6.43
CA VAL A 144 0.47 0.08 -5.66
C VAL A 144 1.03 1.19 -6.58
N THR A 145 1.64 0.82 -7.70
CA THR A 145 2.26 1.79 -8.63
C THR A 145 1.25 2.60 -9.43
N LYS A 146 0.04 2.09 -9.64
CA LYS A 146 -1.05 2.81 -10.31
C LYS A 146 -1.74 3.84 -9.41
N ALA A 147 -1.64 3.69 -8.09
CA ALA A 147 -2.31 4.56 -7.14
C ALA A 147 -1.90 6.03 -7.31
N ARG A 148 -2.86 6.94 -7.14
CA ARG A 148 -2.66 8.39 -7.25
C ARG A 148 -3.35 9.12 -6.09
N PRO A 149 -2.82 10.28 -5.65
CA PRO A 149 -3.52 11.13 -4.70
C PRO A 149 -4.91 11.50 -5.21
N GLN A 150 -5.94 11.24 -4.39
CA GLN A 150 -7.32 11.63 -4.70
C GLN A 150 -7.67 13.03 -4.15
N TYR A 151 -6.96 13.47 -3.10
CA TYR A 151 -7.12 14.77 -2.44
C TYR A 151 -5.76 15.33 -2.00
N LEU A 152 -5.69 16.63 -1.70
CA LEU A 152 -4.47 17.31 -1.31
C LEU A 152 -3.94 16.73 0.00
N GLY A 153 -2.68 16.31 0.01
CA GLY A 153 -2.08 15.63 1.17
C GLY A 153 -2.35 14.13 1.23
N HIS A 154 -3.13 13.56 0.30
CA HIS A 154 -3.30 12.10 0.20
C HIS A 154 -1.96 11.45 -0.18
N GLN A 155 -1.41 10.67 0.76
CA GLN A 155 -0.13 9.98 0.62
C GLN A 155 -0.24 8.71 -0.23
N GLN A 156 -0.47 8.87 -1.54
CA GLN A 156 -0.44 7.79 -2.51
C GLN A 156 0.39 8.19 -3.74
N PRO A 157 1.09 7.26 -4.41
CA PRO A 157 1.26 5.86 -4.01
C PRO A 157 2.22 5.74 -2.81
N ARG A 158 1.97 4.77 -1.92
CA ARG A 158 2.94 4.31 -0.91
C ARG A 158 3.81 3.22 -1.53
N LEU A 159 4.96 3.61 -2.07
CA LEU A 159 5.91 2.67 -2.68
C LEU A 159 6.59 1.78 -1.62
N PRO A 160 7.19 0.64 -1.97
CA PRO A 160 7.95 -0.14 -0.99
C PRO A 160 9.19 0.61 -0.52
N GLY A 161 9.54 0.43 0.75
CA GLY A 161 10.78 0.91 1.36
C GLY A 161 11.92 -0.11 1.23
N GLU A 162 12.48 -0.53 2.36
CA GLU A 162 13.69 -1.37 2.50
C GLU A 162 13.77 -2.61 1.58
N LEU A 163 12.64 -3.27 1.34
CA LEU A 163 12.61 -4.53 0.58
C LEU A 163 12.33 -4.33 -0.92
N GLY A 164 12.03 -3.09 -1.35
CA GLY A 164 11.70 -2.77 -2.73
C GLY A 164 10.50 -3.57 -3.27
N PHE A 165 10.41 -3.64 -4.61
CA PHE A 165 9.39 -4.41 -5.32
C PHE A 165 9.75 -5.90 -5.34
N TYR A 166 9.66 -6.53 -4.17
CA TYR A 166 10.08 -7.91 -3.98
C TYR A 166 9.15 -8.93 -4.66
N ASP A 167 9.62 -10.16 -4.80
CA ASP A 167 8.88 -11.30 -5.34
C ASP A 167 8.83 -12.43 -4.30
N LEU A 168 7.63 -12.80 -3.86
CA LEU A 168 7.42 -13.81 -2.81
C LEU A 168 7.69 -15.25 -3.25
N ARG A 169 8.03 -15.51 -4.52
CA ARG A 169 8.57 -16.82 -4.93
C ARG A 169 9.96 -17.07 -4.37
N LEU A 170 10.69 -16.01 -3.97
CA LEU A 170 12.06 -16.08 -3.48
C LEU A 170 12.08 -16.23 -1.94
N PRO A 171 12.52 -17.37 -1.37
CA PRO A 171 12.59 -17.56 0.08
C PRO A 171 13.47 -16.52 0.79
N GLN A 172 14.46 -15.96 0.10
CA GLN A 172 15.35 -14.91 0.62
C GLN A 172 14.58 -13.63 0.98
N VAL A 173 13.52 -13.31 0.25
CA VAL A 173 12.65 -12.16 0.57
C VAL A 173 11.95 -12.39 1.90
N MET A 174 11.40 -13.59 2.11
CA MET A 174 10.75 -13.91 3.37
C MET A 174 11.73 -13.91 4.54
N ARG A 175 12.98 -14.36 4.32
CA ARG A 175 14.04 -14.24 5.34
C ARG A 175 14.28 -12.78 5.72
N GLN A 176 14.41 -11.88 4.75
CA GLN A 176 14.57 -10.44 5.01
C GLN A 176 13.35 -9.83 5.70
N GLN A 177 12.14 -10.30 5.41
CA GLN A 177 10.91 -9.89 6.10
C GLN A 177 10.88 -10.38 7.54
N ILE A 178 11.34 -11.60 7.81
CA ILE A 178 11.47 -12.14 9.17
C ILE A 178 12.50 -11.34 9.96
N ASP A 179 13.66 -11.06 9.38
CA ASP A 179 14.71 -10.25 10.02
C ASP A 179 14.16 -8.86 10.38
N LEU A 180 13.42 -8.24 9.45
CA LEU A 180 12.76 -6.96 9.69
C LEU A 180 11.67 -7.07 10.76
N ALA A 181 10.85 -8.11 10.74
CA ALA A 181 9.81 -8.35 11.74
C ALA A 181 10.40 -8.48 13.15
N LYS A 182 11.42 -9.33 13.30
CA LYS A 182 12.15 -9.52 14.57
C LYS A 182 12.79 -8.22 15.07
N GLN A 183 13.39 -7.44 14.17
CA GLN A 183 13.99 -6.15 14.50
C GLN A 183 12.97 -5.19 15.17
N TYR A 184 11.71 -5.24 14.75
CA TYR A 184 10.65 -4.36 15.26
C TYR A 184 9.74 -5.03 16.30
N GLY A 185 10.10 -6.21 16.80
CA GLY A 185 9.33 -6.91 17.84
C GLY A 185 8.04 -7.56 17.34
N VAL A 186 7.90 -7.80 16.03
CA VAL A 186 6.83 -8.64 15.48
C VAL A 186 7.19 -10.10 15.70
N ASN A 187 6.37 -10.80 16.47
CA ASN A 187 6.63 -12.17 16.91
C ASN A 187 6.17 -13.22 15.89
N GLY A 188 5.18 -12.88 15.06
CA GLY A 188 4.64 -13.83 14.10
C GLY A 188 3.87 -13.23 12.93
N PHE A 189 3.58 -14.10 11.97
CA PHE A 189 2.75 -13.76 10.81
C PHE A 189 1.43 -14.53 10.83
N CYS A 190 0.34 -13.83 10.52
CA CYS A 190 -0.94 -14.44 10.21
C CYS A 190 -1.10 -14.49 8.69
N PHE A 191 -0.81 -15.64 8.07
CA PHE A 191 -0.92 -15.78 6.63
C PHE A 191 -2.40 -15.82 6.24
N HIS A 192 -2.80 -14.94 5.32
CA HIS A 192 -4.05 -15.14 4.61
C HIS A 192 -3.95 -16.43 3.78
N HIS A 193 -4.85 -17.37 4.07
CA HIS A 193 -4.91 -18.66 3.39
C HIS A 193 -6.12 -18.69 2.47
N TYR A 194 -5.86 -18.95 1.19
CA TYR A 194 -6.87 -18.93 0.13
C TYR A 194 -7.06 -20.35 -0.40
N TRP A 195 -8.18 -20.95 -0.01
CA TRP A 195 -8.54 -22.31 -0.35
C TRP A 195 -10.01 -22.35 -0.73
N PHE A 196 -10.30 -22.97 -1.87
CA PHE A 196 -11.59 -23.00 -2.57
C PHE A 196 -11.92 -24.43 -3.00
N GLY A 197 -12.42 -25.26 -2.09
CA GLY A 197 -12.89 -26.61 -2.43
C GLY A 197 -11.83 -27.53 -3.04
N GLY A 198 -10.63 -27.53 -2.48
CA GLY A 198 -9.49 -28.33 -2.96
C GLY A 198 -8.54 -27.59 -3.90
N LYS A 199 -8.86 -26.34 -4.27
CA LYS A 199 -7.95 -25.45 -5.01
C LYS A 199 -7.38 -24.37 -4.10
N ARG A 200 -6.05 -24.33 -3.98
CA ARG A 200 -5.34 -23.21 -3.34
C ARG A 200 -4.96 -22.14 -4.35
N LEU A 201 -4.90 -20.90 -3.89
CA LEU A 201 -4.32 -19.78 -4.63
C LEU A 201 -3.23 -19.10 -3.79
N MET A 202 -2.23 -18.51 -4.45
CA MET A 202 -1.10 -17.80 -3.81
C MET A 202 -0.34 -18.65 -2.78
N GLU A 203 -0.30 -19.95 -2.96
CA GLU A 203 0.20 -20.91 -1.99
C GLU A 203 1.73 -21.00 -1.96
N THR A 204 2.41 -20.56 -3.03
CA THR A 204 3.87 -20.70 -3.19
C THR A 204 4.66 -20.14 -1.99
N PRO A 205 4.42 -18.92 -1.49
CA PRO A 205 5.20 -18.36 -0.38
C PRO A 205 5.01 -19.14 0.92
N VAL A 206 3.77 -19.57 1.22
CA VAL A 206 3.44 -20.34 2.42
C VAL A 206 4.01 -21.76 2.32
N GLN A 207 3.96 -22.39 1.14
CA GLN A 207 4.60 -23.69 0.92
C GLN A 207 6.12 -23.62 1.10
N ASN A 208 6.77 -22.59 0.57
CA ASN A 208 8.19 -22.38 0.75
C ASN A 208 8.54 -22.19 2.22
N PHE A 209 7.73 -21.41 2.95
CA PHE A 209 7.87 -21.20 4.38
C PHE A 209 7.74 -22.50 5.21
N LEU A 210 6.77 -23.35 4.88
CA LEU A 210 6.58 -24.63 5.57
C LEU A 210 7.69 -25.63 5.27
N LYS A 211 8.26 -25.60 4.06
CA LYS A 211 9.38 -26.47 3.64
C LYS A 211 10.71 -26.05 4.26
N ASP A 212 10.98 -24.75 4.30
CA ASP A 212 12.22 -24.21 4.85
C ASP A 212 12.07 -23.87 6.34
N LYS A 213 12.47 -24.81 7.20
CA LYS A 213 12.44 -24.63 8.66
C LYS A 213 13.44 -23.58 9.16
N THR A 214 14.36 -23.10 8.32
CA THR A 214 15.29 -22.02 8.68
C THR A 214 14.65 -20.63 8.57
N LEU A 215 13.40 -20.53 8.08
CA LEU A 215 12.57 -19.34 8.17
C LEU A 215 11.90 -19.30 9.54
N ASP A 216 12.66 -18.88 10.54
CA ASP A 216 12.30 -18.99 11.94
C ASP A 216 11.47 -17.78 12.42
N ILE A 217 10.15 -17.89 12.35
CA ILE A 217 9.18 -16.97 12.95
C ILE A 217 7.91 -17.75 13.32
N GLU A 218 7.22 -17.38 14.40
CA GLU A 218 5.93 -17.98 14.72
C GLU A 218 4.88 -17.61 13.65
N PHE A 219 3.86 -18.45 13.43
CA PHE A 219 2.81 -18.15 12.47
C PHE A 219 1.46 -18.79 12.77
N CYS A 220 0.39 -18.23 12.21
CA CYS A 220 -0.93 -18.86 12.14
C CYS A 220 -1.58 -18.60 10.78
N LEU A 221 -2.77 -19.18 10.56
CA LEU A 221 -3.52 -19.00 9.33
C LEU A 221 -4.84 -18.26 9.58
N CYS A 222 -5.20 -17.38 8.64
CA CYS A 222 -6.53 -16.80 8.52
C CYS A 222 -7.17 -17.27 7.21
N TRP A 223 -8.22 -18.08 7.28
CA TRP A 223 -8.93 -18.52 6.09
C TRP A 223 -9.78 -17.38 5.53
N ALA A 224 -9.39 -16.87 4.37
CA ALA A 224 -10.16 -15.91 3.59
C ALA A 224 -11.27 -16.67 2.84
N ASN A 225 -12.36 -16.98 3.54
CA ASN A 225 -13.41 -17.92 3.11
C ASN A 225 -14.55 -17.26 2.30
N GLU A 226 -14.24 -16.16 1.62
CA GLU A 226 -15.19 -15.43 0.75
C GLU A 226 -14.95 -15.75 -0.74
N ASN A 227 -15.95 -15.43 -1.57
CA ASN A 227 -15.80 -15.49 -3.02
C ASN A 227 -14.67 -14.56 -3.48
N TRP A 228 -13.86 -15.01 -4.43
CA TRP A 228 -12.96 -14.08 -5.12
C TRP A 228 -13.69 -13.46 -6.28
N THR A 229 -13.92 -12.15 -6.23
CA THR A 229 -14.57 -11.39 -7.30
C THR A 229 -13.59 -10.38 -7.93
N ARG A 230 -13.90 -9.89 -9.13
CA ARG A 230 -13.07 -8.83 -9.76
C ARG A 230 -13.14 -7.49 -9.02
N ARG A 231 -14.13 -7.28 -8.17
CA ARG A 231 -14.32 -6.03 -7.42
C ARG A 231 -14.15 -6.31 -5.94
N TRP A 232 -13.37 -5.46 -5.28
CA TRP A 232 -13.17 -5.52 -3.84
C TRP A 232 -14.42 -5.14 -3.02
N ASP A 233 -15.51 -4.70 -3.66
CA ASP A 233 -16.73 -4.18 -3.02
C ASP A 233 -17.72 -5.27 -2.56
N GLY A 234 -17.38 -6.55 -2.71
CA GLY A 234 -18.21 -7.67 -2.27
C GLY A 234 -19.49 -7.88 -3.08
N LEU A 235 -19.68 -7.14 -4.19
CA LEU A 235 -20.82 -7.31 -5.08
C LEU A 235 -20.54 -8.47 -6.06
N GLU A 236 -21.33 -9.53 -5.96
CA GLU A 236 -21.13 -10.86 -6.56
C GLU A 236 -21.25 -10.95 -8.10
N ASN A 237 -21.32 -9.83 -8.83
CA ASN A 237 -21.68 -9.88 -10.25
C ASN A 237 -20.54 -10.35 -11.19
N ASP A 238 -19.29 -10.45 -10.70
CA ASP A 238 -18.12 -10.95 -11.47
C ASP A 238 -17.23 -11.86 -10.60
N VAL A 239 -17.72 -13.07 -10.27
CA VAL A 239 -16.96 -14.09 -9.51
C VAL A 239 -15.86 -14.72 -10.38
N LEU A 240 -14.61 -14.67 -9.91
CA LEU A 240 -13.45 -15.33 -10.51
C LEU A 240 -13.30 -16.78 -10.04
N ILE A 241 -13.50 -17.00 -8.74
CA ILE A 241 -13.64 -18.33 -8.14
C ILE A 241 -14.62 -18.25 -6.96
N ALA A 242 -15.59 -19.17 -6.96
CA ALA A 242 -16.62 -19.23 -5.94
C ALA A 242 -16.15 -20.05 -4.73
N GLN A 243 -16.69 -19.69 -3.57
CA GLN A 243 -16.63 -20.50 -2.36
C GLN A 243 -17.92 -21.32 -2.21
N ASN A 244 -17.79 -22.58 -1.84
CA ASN A 244 -18.93 -23.47 -1.60
C ASN A 244 -18.66 -24.30 -0.34
N HIS A 245 -19.41 -24.01 0.71
CA HIS A 245 -19.18 -24.56 2.03
C HIS A 245 -20.09 -25.77 2.28
N SER A 246 -19.49 -26.89 2.69
CA SER A 246 -20.21 -28.10 3.10
C SER A 246 -19.49 -28.80 4.26
N PRO A 247 -20.14 -29.73 4.98
CA PRO A 247 -19.47 -30.53 6.00
C PRO A 247 -18.24 -31.31 5.49
N GLU A 248 -18.26 -31.76 4.24
CA GLU A 248 -17.14 -32.44 3.58
C GLU A 248 -16.00 -31.45 3.27
N ASP A 249 -16.37 -30.25 2.81
CA ASP A 249 -15.45 -29.16 2.52
C ASP A 249 -14.70 -28.68 3.78
N ASP A 250 -15.40 -28.59 4.91
CA ASP A 250 -14.82 -28.25 6.21
C ASP A 250 -13.67 -29.21 6.59
N ILE A 251 -13.85 -30.51 6.33
CA ILE A 251 -12.85 -31.53 6.63
C ILE A 251 -11.71 -31.47 5.61
N ALA A 252 -12.03 -31.32 4.32
CA ALA A 252 -11.02 -31.20 3.27
C ALA A 252 -10.11 -29.97 3.46
N PHE A 253 -10.68 -28.85 3.90
CA PHE A 253 -9.92 -27.65 4.28
C PHE A 253 -8.95 -27.96 5.43
N LEU A 254 -9.44 -28.60 6.49
CA LEU A 254 -8.61 -28.95 7.64
C LEU A 254 -7.49 -29.94 7.29
N ASP A 255 -7.75 -30.89 6.40
CA ASP A 255 -6.72 -31.80 5.89
C ASP A 255 -5.65 -31.05 5.09
N ASP A 256 -6.02 -30.05 4.29
CA ASP A 256 -5.06 -29.23 3.52
C ASP A 256 -4.11 -28.43 4.44
N ILE A 257 -4.64 -27.87 5.54
CA ILE A 257 -3.84 -27.07 6.48
C ILE A 257 -3.21 -27.88 7.62
N MET A 258 -3.53 -29.17 7.74
CA MET A 258 -3.00 -30.05 8.80
C MET A 258 -1.47 -30.04 8.90
N PRO A 259 -0.69 -30.04 7.79
CA PRO A 259 0.76 -29.93 7.88
C PRO A 259 1.23 -28.63 8.54
N ALA A 260 0.51 -27.52 8.34
CA ALA A 260 0.80 -26.25 8.97
C ALA A 260 0.44 -26.28 10.46
N LEU A 261 -0.74 -26.80 10.83
CA LEU A 261 -1.20 -26.92 12.22
C LEU A 261 -0.27 -27.76 13.11
N LYS A 262 0.47 -28.69 12.48
CA LYS A 262 1.46 -29.56 13.14
C LYS A 262 2.88 -28.99 13.14
N ASP A 263 3.13 -27.86 12.48
CA ASP A 263 4.43 -27.19 12.49
C ASP A 263 4.76 -26.71 13.91
N GLU A 264 6.03 -26.87 14.32
CA GLU A 264 6.49 -26.48 15.66
C GLU A 264 6.44 -24.96 15.87
N ARG A 265 6.53 -24.18 14.79
CA ARG A 265 6.44 -22.72 14.79
C ARG A 265 4.99 -22.22 14.80
N TYR A 266 4.00 -23.10 14.76
CA TYR A 266 2.59 -22.69 14.71
C TYR A 266 2.16 -22.09 16.06
N ILE A 267 1.55 -20.90 16.00
CA ILE A 267 1.07 -20.17 17.18
C ILE A 267 -0.02 -20.97 17.88
N LYS A 268 0.14 -21.11 19.19
CA LYS A 268 -0.80 -21.81 20.06
C LYS A 268 -1.28 -20.89 21.18
N VAL A 269 -2.56 -21.01 21.50
CA VAL A 269 -3.19 -20.38 22.67
C VAL A 269 -3.70 -21.50 23.55
N ASP A 270 -3.31 -21.51 24.83
CA ASP A 270 -3.59 -22.61 25.78
C ASP A 270 -3.22 -24.00 25.22
N GLY A 271 -2.10 -24.06 24.49
CA GLY A 271 -1.60 -25.28 23.84
C GLY A 271 -2.32 -25.68 22.55
N LYS A 272 -3.41 -25.02 22.17
CA LYS A 272 -4.19 -25.31 20.94
C LYS A 272 -3.74 -24.44 19.77
N PRO A 273 -3.56 -24.99 18.55
CA PRO A 273 -3.29 -24.21 17.35
C PRO A 273 -4.36 -23.13 17.12
N LEU A 274 -3.92 -21.89 16.87
CA LEU A 274 -4.76 -20.74 16.56
C LEU A 274 -5.20 -20.75 15.08
N LEU A 275 -6.50 -20.82 14.82
CA LEU A 275 -7.07 -20.71 13.47
C LEU A 275 -8.08 -19.56 13.42
N ILE A 276 -7.89 -18.67 12.45
CA ILE A 276 -8.75 -17.49 12.25
C ILE A 276 -9.67 -17.72 11.04
N LEU A 277 -10.95 -17.38 11.20
CA LEU A 277 -11.98 -17.40 10.16
C LEU A 277 -12.40 -15.98 9.80
N TYR A 278 -12.25 -15.61 8.53
CA TYR A 278 -12.53 -14.23 8.08
C TYR A 278 -14.02 -13.88 8.06
N ARG A 279 -14.87 -14.77 7.53
CA ARG A 279 -16.29 -14.51 7.35
C ARG A 279 -17.13 -15.65 7.90
N ALA A 280 -17.38 -15.64 9.20
CA ALA A 280 -18.20 -16.66 9.86
C ALA A 280 -19.63 -16.73 9.28
N SER A 281 -20.22 -15.59 8.93
CA SER A 281 -21.59 -15.50 8.41
C SER A 281 -21.79 -16.09 7.01
N SER A 282 -20.72 -16.42 6.26
CA SER A 282 -20.84 -17.10 4.97
C SER A 282 -20.89 -18.64 5.08
N LEU A 283 -20.65 -19.20 6.26
CA LEU A 283 -20.81 -20.64 6.48
C LEU A 283 -22.30 -20.96 6.72
N PRO A 284 -22.81 -22.11 6.22
CA PRO A 284 -24.18 -22.55 6.49
C PRO A 284 -24.49 -22.67 7.98
N ASP A 285 -23.51 -23.17 8.75
CA ASP A 285 -23.53 -23.22 10.21
C ASP A 285 -22.09 -23.20 10.74
N ALA A 286 -21.59 -22.00 11.05
CA ALA A 286 -20.22 -21.82 11.53
C ALA A 286 -19.95 -22.53 12.87
N LYS A 287 -20.98 -22.69 13.72
CA LYS A 287 -20.84 -23.39 14.99
C LYS A 287 -20.60 -24.87 14.78
N GLU A 288 -21.38 -25.50 13.89
CA GLU A 288 -21.17 -26.90 13.54
C GLU A 288 -19.87 -27.11 12.75
N THR A 289 -19.47 -26.17 11.90
CA THR A 289 -18.15 -26.19 11.24
C THR A 289 -17.02 -26.16 12.28
N GLY A 290 -17.07 -25.24 13.25
CA GLY A 290 -16.07 -25.15 14.32
C GLY A 290 -15.98 -26.44 15.16
N LYS A 291 -17.12 -27.07 15.46
CA LYS A 291 -17.15 -28.38 16.13
C LYS A 291 -16.48 -29.48 15.30
N ARG A 292 -16.80 -29.56 13.99
CA ARG A 292 -16.18 -30.52 13.07
C ARG A 292 -14.66 -30.33 13.04
N TRP A 293 -14.18 -29.10 12.95
CA TRP A 293 -12.75 -28.80 12.96
C TRP A 293 -12.05 -29.20 14.24
N ARG A 294 -12.61 -28.85 15.41
CA ARG A 294 -12.03 -29.25 16.71
C ARG A 294 -11.96 -30.77 16.85
N ALA A 295 -13.04 -31.48 16.50
CA ALA A 295 -13.08 -32.94 16.55
C ALA A 295 -12.08 -33.59 15.57
N HIS A 296 -11.97 -33.06 14.35
CA HIS A 296 -11.04 -33.56 13.34
C HIS A 296 -9.58 -33.30 13.71
N ALA A 297 -9.27 -32.13 14.27
CA ALA A 297 -7.95 -31.82 14.82
C ALA A 297 -7.56 -32.81 15.94
N GLN A 298 -8.49 -33.09 16.86
CA GLN A 298 -8.29 -34.08 17.93
C GLN A 298 -8.04 -35.49 17.40
N LYS A 299 -8.84 -35.93 16.43
CA LYS A 299 -8.64 -37.22 15.75
C LYS A 299 -7.27 -37.34 15.08
N ASN A 300 -6.68 -36.20 14.68
CA ASN A 300 -5.37 -36.13 14.04
C ASN A 300 -4.20 -35.86 15.02
N GLY A 301 -4.44 -35.95 16.33
CA GLY A 301 -3.40 -35.87 17.37
C GLY A 301 -3.09 -34.46 17.87
N LEU A 302 -3.91 -33.46 17.53
CA LEU A 302 -3.84 -32.11 18.11
C LEU A 302 -4.74 -32.02 19.36
N PRO A 303 -4.52 -31.08 20.30
CA PRO A 303 -5.37 -30.93 21.49
C PRO A 303 -6.77 -30.32 21.20
N GLY A 304 -7.08 -30.06 19.93
CA GLY A 304 -8.21 -29.24 19.48
C GLY A 304 -7.71 -28.01 18.73
N LEU A 305 -8.55 -27.00 18.58
CA LEU A 305 -8.20 -25.71 17.95
C LEU A 305 -8.68 -24.56 18.84
N TYR A 306 -7.93 -23.46 18.82
CA TYR A 306 -8.37 -22.17 19.32
C TYR A 306 -8.90 -21.37 18.12
N LEU A 307 -10.21 -21.19 18.06
CA LEU A 307 -10.90 -20.62 16.90
C LEU A 307 -11.20 -19.15 17.14
N VAL A 308 -10.87 -18.32 16.16
CA VAL A 308 -11.10 -16.87 16.22
C VAL A 308 -11.90 -16.43 15.02
N VAL A 309 -12.92 -15.61 15.25
CA VAL A 309 -13.66 -14.94 14.17
C VAL A 309 -13.13 -13.52 13.96
N VAL A 310 -13.11 -13.06 12.71
CA VAL A 310 -12.79 -11.67 12.40
C VAL A 310 -13.99 -10.78 12.68
N ASN A 311 -13.74 -9.64 13.32
CA ASN A 311 -14.70 -8.57 13.54
C ASN A 311 -14.90 -7.76 12.25
N ALA A 312 -15.67 -8.32 11.32
CA ALA A 312 -16.04 -7.66 10.08
C ALA A 312 -17.51 -7.91 9.75
N PHE A 313 -18.08 -7.01 8.95
CA PHE A 313 -19.47 -7.10 8.50
C PHE A 313 -20.46 -7.17 9.68
N ASP A 314 -21.19 -8.27 9.80
CA ASP A 314 -22.24 -8.55 10.78
C ASP A 314 -21.74 -9.27 12.05
N VAL A 315 -20.47 -9.64 12.11
CA VAL A 315 -19.85 -10.30 13.26
C VAL A 315 -19.39 -9.26 14.26
N SER A 316 -19.82 -9.35 15.53
CA SER A 316 -19.35 -8.47 16.62
C SER A 316 -18.95 -9.22 17.90
N SER A 317 -19.19 -10.53 17.93
CA SER A 317 -18.93 -11.38 19.10
C SER A 317 -18.70 -12.84 18.67
N PRO A 318 -17.86 -13.61 19.38
CA PRO A 318 -17.59 -15.01 19.04
C PRO A 318 -18.64 -16.01 19.53
N GLU A 319 -19.45 -15.65 20.54
CA GLU A 319 -20.39 -16.54 21.23
C GLU A 319 -21.44 -17.20 20.32
N PRO A 320 -22.05 -16.50 19.33
CA PRO A 320 -23.02 -17.12 18.43
C PRO A 320 -22.43 -18.30 17.64
N TYR A 321 -21.13 -18.28 17.40
CA TYR A 321 -20.41 -19.28 16.61
C TYR A 321 -19.74 -20.35 17.49
N ASP A 322 -19.77 -20.22 18.82
CA ASP A 322 -19.02 -21.09 19.75
C ASP A 322 -17.50 -21.04 19.52
N PHE A 323 -16.99 -19.87 19.12
CA PHE A 323 -15.56 -19.62 18.90
C PHE A 323 -14.93 -19.02 20.18
N ASP A 324 -13.61 -19.10 20.29
CA ASP A 324 -12.89 -18.78 21.52
C ASP A 324 -12.60 -17.28 21.68
N ALA A 325 -12.42 -16.55 20.57
CA ALA A 325 -12.20 -15.10 20.58
C ALA A 325 -12.60 -14.41 19.28
N ILE A 326 -12.50 -13.08 19.29
CA ILE A 326 -12.68 -12.20 18.14
C ILE A 326 -11.41 -11.38 17.91
N VAL A 327 -11.09 -11.09 16.64
CA VAL A 327 -9.98 -10.21 16.25
C VAL A 327 -10.51 -9.01 15.48
N GLU A 328 -10.07 -7.81 15.84
CA GLU A 328 -10.43 -6.58 15.12
C GLU A 328 -9.80 -6.54 13.72
N PHE A 329 -10.54 -6.05 12.72
CA PHE A 329 -10.05 -5.93 11.35
C PHE A 329 -10.39 -4.57 10.73
N PRO A 330 -9.64 -3.52 11.11
CA PRO A 330 -9.75 -2.20 10.49
C PRO A 330 -9.78 -2.23 8.95
N PRO A 331 -10.65 -1.45 8.28
CA PRO A 331 -11.45 -0.37 8.86
C PRO A 331 -12.85 -0.78 9.35
N HIS A 332 -13.15 -2.08 9.47
CA HIS A 332 -14.47 -2.51 9.90
C HIS A 332 -14.71 -2.20 11.38
N GLN A 333 -15.93 -1.74 11.68
CA GLN A 333 -16.46 -1.52 13.02
C GLN A 333 -15.61 -0.65 13.96
N ILE A 334 -14.70 0.17 13.41
CA ILE A 334 -13.97 1.18 14.17
C ILE A 334 -14.69 2.53 14.12
N GLY A 335 -14.68 3.23 15.27
CA GLY A 335 -15.21 4.58 15.41
C GLY A 335 -14.34 5.62 14.72
N ALA A 336 -14.24 5.56 13.39
CA ALA A 336 -13.46 6.50 12.60
C ALA A 336 -14.26 7.78 12.31
N LYS A 337 -13.60 8.94 12.39
CA LYS A 337 -14.23 10.21 12.01
C LYS A 337 -14.24 10.36 10.50
N ASP A 338 -15.41 10.61 9.92
CA ASP A 338 -15.50 11.04 8.53
C ASP A 338 -14.95 12.48 8.41
N ILE A 339 -13.92 12.63 7.59
CA ILE A 339 -13.22 13.88 7.31
C ILE A 339 -13.38 14.32 5.84
N THR A 340 -14.29 13.70 5.10
CA THR A 340 -14.49 13.90 3.66
C THR A 340 -14.78 15.37 3.31
N GLU A 341 -15.54 16.07 4.15
CA GLU A 341 -15.85 17.49 3.93
C GLU A 341 -14.66 18.42 4.19
N THR A 342 -13.64 17.95 4.91
CA THR A 342 -12.47 18.76 5.31
C THR A 342 -11.29 18.63 4.35
N ILE A 343 -11.32 17.65 3.45
CA ILE A 343 -10.24 17.43 2.48
C ILE A 343 -10.44 18.29 1.23
N THR A 344 -9.33 18.68 0.58
CA THR A 344 -9.39 19.37 -0.71
C THR A 344 -9.27 18.35 -1.86
N PRO A 345 -10.34 18.03 -2.60
CA PRO A 345 -10.29 16.99 -3.64
C PRO A 345 -9.39 17.42 -4.82
N LEU A 346 -8.54 16.50 -5.28
CA LEU A 346 -7.76 16.64 -6.51
C LEU A 346 -8.48 15.97 -7.68
N ASN A 347 -9.09 14.80 -7.41
CA ASN A 347 -9.98 14.13 -8.34
C ASN A 347 -11.42 14.55 -8.07
N LYS A 348 -12.01 15.35 -8.97
CA LYS A 348 -13.40 15.81 -8.87
C LYS A 348 -14.44 14.69 -8.96
N LYS A 349 -14.05 13.49 -9.41
CA LYS A 349 -14.92 12.30 -9.47
C LYS A 349 -14.77 11.39 -8.25
N PHE A 350 -14.02 11.81 -7.23
CA PHE A 350 -13.87 11.05 -5.99
C PHE A 350 -15.21 11.04 -5.23
N GLN A 351 -15.79 9.86 -5.03
CA GLN A 351 -17.10 9.64 -4.40
C GLN A 351 -17.01 8.83 -3.10
N TRP A 352 -15.80 8.62 -2.59
CA TRP A 352 -15.56 7.77 -1.42
C TRP A 352 -15.42 8.59 -0.14
N SER A 353 -15.77 8.00 1.01
CA SER A 353 -15.50 8.60 2.32
C SER A 353 -14.01 8.52 2.66
N CYS A 354 -13.49 9.59 3.28
CA CYS A 354 -12.18 9.62 3.91
C CYS A 354 -12.36 9.54 5.42
N LEU A 355 -11.85 8.48 6.02
CA LEU A 355 -11.95 8.22 7.44
C LEU A 355 -10.60 8.48 8.13
N ARG A 356 -10.62 9.08 9.32
CA ARG A 356 -9.47 9.23 10.21
C ARG A 356 -9.72 8.46 11.50
N LEU A 357 -8.80 7.54 11.81
CA LEU A 357 -8.74 6.80 13.07
C LEU A 357 -8.25 7.68 14.22
#